data_AF-A0A2K8U8W5-F1
#
_entry.id   AF-A0A2K8U8W5-F1
#
_cell.length_a   1.000
_cell.length_b   1.000
_cell.length_c   1.000
_cell.angle_alpha   90.00
_cell.angle_beta   90.00
_cell.angle_gamma   90.00
#
_symmetry.space_group_name_H-M   'P 1'
#
loop_
_entity.id
_entity.type
_entity.pdbx_description
1 polymer ?
#
loop_
_entity_poly.entity_id
_entity_poly.type
_entity_poly.pdbx_seq_one_letter_code
_entity_poly.pdbx_strand_id
1 'polypeptide(L)' 'MQVTTGTVVAGKIVVEGLCLAEGSVVAVISREPDESFNLSAEDENELLAAMAEIERGEFISQDQLLDSLRNDH' A
#
# COMPACT_ATOMS: atom_id res chain seq x y z
N MET A 1 -10.56 0.77 11.81
CA MET A 1 -10.21 2.02 11.10
C MET A 1 -10.73 1.90 9.68
N GLN A 2 -11.51 2.87 9.20
CA GLN A 2 -12.07 2.85 7.84
C GLN A 2 -11.39 3.94 7.01
N VAL A 3 -10.90 3.59 5.83
CA VAL A 3 -10.35 4.56 4.87
C VAL A 3 -11.37 4.75 3.77
N THR A 4 -11.74 6.00 3.50
CA THR A 4 -12.66 6.35 2.41
C THR A 4 -12.08 7.52 1.63
N THR A 5 -12.24 7.50 0.32
CA THR A 5 -11.77 8.55 -0.57
C THR A 5 -12.88 9.58 -0.78
N GLY A 6 -12.54 10.86 -0.69
CA GLY A 6 -13.43 11.96 -1.02
C GLY A 6 -12.76 12.90 -2.01
N THR A 7 -13.55 13.74 -2.66
CA THR A 7 -13.05 14.76 -3.60
C THR A 7 -13.17 16.14 -2.98
N VAL A 8 -12.18 17.01 -3.22
CA VAL A 8 -12.25 18.39 -2.78
C VAL A 8 -13.10 19.20 -3.77
N VAL A 9 -14.23 19.73 -3.30
CA VAL A 9 -15.12 20.63 -4.06
C VAL A 9 -15.29 21.91 -3.26
N ALA A 10 -14.93 23.05 -3.86
CA ALA A 10 -14.98 24.37 -3.22
C ALA A 10 -14.28 24.43 -1.84
N GLY A 11 -13.13 23.77 -1.72
CA GLY A 11 -12.34 23.72 -0.48
C GLY A 11 -12.92 22.80 0.61
N LYS A 12 -13.93 21.99 0.29
CA LYS A 12 -14.54 21.02 1.20
C LYS A 12 -14.33 19.60 0.68
N ILE A 13 -14.05 18.66 1.57
CA ILE A 13 -13.96 17.23 1.23
C ILE A 13 -15.38 16.67 1.17
N VAL A 14 -15.79 16.21 -0.01
CA VAL A 14 -17.07 15.55 -0.26
C VAL A 14 -16.82 14.05 -0.32
N VAL A 15 -17.49 13.30 0.57
CA VAL A 15 -17.45 11.83 0.61
C VAL A 15 -18.84 11.34 0.23
N GLU A 16 -18.95 10.64 -0.91
CA GLU A 16 -20.21 10.08 -1.39
C GLU A 16 -20.43 8.67 -0.84
N GLY A 17 -21.70 8.33 -0.53
CA GLY A 17 -22.07 6.97 -0.11
C GLY A 17 -21.73 6.60 1.34
N LEU A 18 -21.16 7.52 2.13
CA LEU A 18 -20.86 7.30 3.54
C LEU A 18 -21.52 8.36 4.43
N CYS A 19 -22.30 7.92 5.41
CA CYS A 19 -22.80 8.78 6.48
C CYS A 19 -21.84 8.76 7.66
N LEU A 20 -21.17 9.88 7.92
CA LEU A 20 -20.36 10.08 9.12
C LEU A 20 -21.28 10.54 10.25
N ALA A 21 -21.19 9.89 11.41
CA ALA A 21 -21.99 10.28 12.57
C ALA A 21 -21.55 11.66 13.08
N GLU A 22 -22.51 12.47 13.53
CA GLU A 22 -22.21 13.76 14.15
C GLU A 22 -21.26 13.60 15.34
N GLY A 23 -20.28 14.49 15.47
CA GLY A 23 -19.25 14.43 16.51
C GLY A 23 -18.11 13.45 16.24
N SER A 24 -18.10 12.76 15.10
CA SER A 24 -16.99 11.87 14.72
C SER A 24 -15.69 12.65 14.50
N VAL A 25 -14.60 12.20 15.10
CA VAL A 25 -13.25 12.69 14.83
C VAL A 25 -12.74 12.00 13.56
N VAL A 26 -12.38 12.77 12.54
CA VAL A 26 -11.84 12.26 11.28
C VAL A 26 -10.39 12.68 11.10
N ALA A 27 -9.61 11.81 10.49
CA ALA A 27 -8.27 12.13 10.00
C ALA A 27 -8.33 12.35 8.49
N VAL A 28 -7.76 13.46 8.02
CA VAL A 28 -7.65 13.76 6.58
C VAL A 28 -6.22 13.43 6.16
N ILE A 29 -6.10 12.57 5.15
CA ILE A 29 -4.83 12.23 4.51
C ILE A 29 -4.87 12.82 3.10
N SER A 30 -4.12 13.90 2.88
CA SER A 30 -3.92 14.45 1.54
C SER A 30 -2.78 13.70 0.86
N ARG A 31 -3.05 13.11 -0.31
CA ARG A 31 -1.98 12.66 -1.20
C ARG A 31 -1.31 13.93 -1.76
N GLU A 32 -0.02 14.12 -1.49
CA GLU A 32 0.76 15.14 -2.19
C GLU A 32 0.69 14.89 -3.71
N PRO A 33 0.72 15.93 -4.56
CA PRO A 33 0.70 15.73 -6.01
C PRO A 33 1.75 14.69 -6.36
N ASP A 34 1.35 13.62 -7.06
CA ASP A 34 2.12 12.38 -7.25
C ASP A 34 3.63 12.66 -7.23
N GLU A 35 4.23 12.53 -6.05
CA GLU A 35 5.68 12.45 -5.99
C GLU A 35 5.97 11.10 -6.58
N SER A 36 6.32 11.11 -7.87
CA SER A 36 6.71 9.92 -8.59
C SER A 36 7.81 9.27 -7.77
N PHE A 37 7.54 8.09 -7.22
CA PHE A 37 8.57 7.28 -6.60
C PHE A 37 9.50 6.84 -7.72
N ASN A 38 10.61 7.55 -7.88
CA ASN A 38 11.62 7.23 -8.87
C ASN A 38 12.55 6.21 -8.23
N LEU A 39 12.60 5.02 -8.82
CA LEU A 39 13.61 4.03 -8.46
C LEU A 39 14.98 4.52 -8.94
N SER A 40 16.03 4.24 -8.17
CA SER A 40 17.36 4.26 -8.75
C SER A 40 17.47 3.15 -9.80
N ALA A 41 18.44 3.26 -10.72
CA ALA A 41 18.67 2.19 -11.69
C ALA A 41 19.03 0.85 -11.01
N GLU A 42 19.59 0.89 -9.80
CA GLU A 42 19.88 -0.31 -9.00
C GLU A 42 18.59 -0.93 -8.48
N ASP A 43 17.73 -0.14 -7.83
CA ASP A 43 16.45 -0.62 -7.29
C ASP A 43 15.51 -1.13 -8.39
N GLU A 44 15.51 -0.49 -9.56
CA GLU A 44 14.74 -0.95 -10.72
C GLU A 44 15.22 -2.32 -11.22
N ASN A 45 16.54 -2.52 -11.30
CA ASN A 45 17.10 -3.81 -11.69
C ASN A 45 16.81 -4.90 -10.65
N GLU A 46 16.89 -4.58 -9.36
CA GLU A 46 16.52 -5.51 -8.27
C GLU A 46 15.04 -5.91 -8.36
N LEU A 47 14.15 -4.95 -8.57
CA LEU A 47 12.72 -5.20 -8.72
C LEU A 47 12.43 -6.11 -9.93
N LEU A 48 13.05 -5.83 -11.08
CA LEU A 48 12.90 -6.65 -12.28
C LEU A 48 13.43 -8.07 -12.08
N ALA A 49 14.54 -8.23 -11.35
CA ALA A 49 15.06 -9.54 -11.00
C ALA A 49 14.08 -10.33 -10.12
N ALA A 50 13.54 -9.70 -9.06
CA ALA A 50 12.56 -10.33 -8.17
C ALA A 50 11.27 -10.72 -8.90
N MET A 51 10.79 -9.90 -9.84
CA MET A 51 9.64 -10.25 -10.68
C MET A 51 9.93 -11.49 -11.52
N ALA A 52 11.12 -11.58 -12.13
CA ALA A 52 11.52 -12.72 -12.93
C ALA A 52 11.70 -13.99 -12.08
N GLU A 53 12.15 -13.89 -10.82
CA GLU A 53 12.20 -14.99 -9.86
C GLU A 53 10.80 -15.55 -9.58
N ILE A 54 9.83 -14.68 -9.32
CA ILE A 54 8.43 -15.07 -9.09
C ILE A 54 7.85 -15.79 -10.32
N GLU A 55 8.11 -15.28 -11.53
CA GLU A 55 7.67 -15.91 -12.79
C GLU A 55 8.28 -17.31 -12.99
N ARG A 56 9.52 -17.52 -12.55
CA ARG A 56 10.19 -18.83 -12.56
C ARG A 56 9.73 -19.76 -11.43
N GLY A 57 8.87 -19.27 -10.52
CA GLY A 57 8.43 -20.01 -9.34
C GLY A 57 9.47 -20.06 -8.22
N GLU A 58 10.47 -19.19 -8.26
CA GLU A 58 11.53 -19.04 -7.25
C GLU A 58 11.02 -18.19 -6.07
N PHE A 59 9.95 -18.64 -5.42
CA PHE A 59 9.39 -18.00 -4.23
C PHE A 59 9.00 -19.04 -3.19
N ILE A 60 8.89 -18.61 -1.93
CA ILE A 60 8.31 -19.42 -0.87
C ILE A 60 6.94 -18.86 -0.49
N SER A 61 6.02 -19.75 -0.13
CA SER A 61 4.73 -19.38 0.44
C SER A 61 4.89 -18.87 1.88
N GLN A 62 3.86 -18.19 2.37
CA GLN A 62 3.81 -17.71 3.75
C GLN A 62 4.00 -18.84 4.76
N ASP A 63 3.36 -19.99 4.55
CA ASP A 63 3.44 -21.12 5.47
C ASP A 63 4.88 -21.67 5.53
N GLN A 64 5.55 -21.79 4.38
CA GLN A 64 6.95 -22.22 4.29
C GLN A 64 7.89 -21.26 5.02
N LEU A 65 7.66 -19.94 4.91
CA LEU A 65 8.43 -18.93 5.64
C LEU A 65 8.20 -19.04 7.16
N LEU A 66 6.96 -19.22 7.61
CA LEU A 66 6.66 -19.35 9.04
C LEU A 66 7.28 -20.62 9.63
N ASP A 67 7.30 -21.70 8.87
CA ASP A 67 7.96 -22.94 9.28
C ASP A 67 9.49 -22.81 9.34
N SER A 68 10.12 -22.08 8.42
CA SER A 68 11.58 -21.85 8.49
C SER A 68 11.96 -21.03 9.72
N LEU A 69 11.22 -19.95 10.01
CA LEU A 69 11.46 -19.10 11.18
C LEU A 69 11.23 -19.84 12.50
N ARG A 70 10.27 -20.77 12.55
CA ARG A 70 10.03 -21.61 13.74
C ARG A 70 11.13 -22.65 13.97
N ASN A 71 11.82 -23.08 12.91
CA ASN A 71 12.88 -24.09 12.98
C ASN A 71 14.28 -23.49 13.15
N ASP A 72 14.44 -22.17 13.02
CA ASP A 72 15.68 -21.42 13.26
C ASP A 72 15.88 -20.99 14.75
N HIS A 73 15.00 -21.45 15.65
CA HIS A 73 15.06 -21.25 17.12
C HIS A 73 15.34 -22.56 17.85
#